data_AF-I1BN23-F1
#
_entry.id   AF-I1BN23-F1
#
_cell.length_a   1.000
_cell.length_b   1.000
_cell.length_c   1.000
_cell.angle_alpha   90.00
_cell.angle_beta   90.00
_cell.angle_gamma   90.00
#
_symmetry.space_group_name_H-M   'P 1'
#
loop_
_entity.id
_entity.type
_entity.pdbx_description
1 polymer ?
#
loop_
_entity_poly.entity_id
_entity_poly.type
_entity_poly.pdbx_seq_one_letter_code
_entity_poly.pdbx_strand_id
1 'polypeptide(L)'
;MLSNSEKEINGAIATNQQQVNNTGNEDEPNKANTPTTPVNVNDNKEISEENATTAATATTIPTEPSSVDTLNPLNQQLAATPINQSPTVTEVPTSQQSTVIPEQQQQQQQQQQQQQQQPPRNEALLSKIAQKKDILKRLNEELYYLRHYNNELAEKEKVTQERMISRQKDQQQLLNNYNEHIQSRRATEDDTTTIRAKLLELKAMIKNLSVELTNQCDAKIATGAISSFWINLNEAIAKLGNPIPKKRLTMLTEKFLMDVLVQSMNYNTFPGLKIAQPYTQLQMWFDKYDPEFCTRLRQEVAKVVVAGNTSSPDIHAETTKFSKRMYNSLYSSLLKAYPFMEKHDTQEQDPNKRYSTMISRMVEQATYIGYAIRGQEVEIAAAAVGEGTEPLDLKTMNDDDGQTSGIIQFCVCPPFVVYGSRIEILEKARVLCSPLPHKS
;
A
#
# COMPACT_ATOMS: atom_id res chain seq x y z
N MET A 1 -18.60 -52.53 -47.33
CA MET A 1 -17.61 -53.57 -47.67
C MET A 1 -16.43 -53.42 -46.72
N LEU A 2 -15.80 -54.52 -46.28
CA LEU A 2 -14.74 -54.58 -45.24
C LEU A 2 -15.30 -54.21 -43.83
N SER A 3 -15.31 -55.03 -42.76
CA SER A 3 -14.62 -56.29 -42.39
C SER A 3 -13.10 -56.13 -42.18
N ASN A 4 -12.43 -56.57 -41.09
CA ASN A 4 -12.81 -57.21 -39.80
C ASN A 4 -11.71 -56.83 -38.74
N SER A 5 -11.57 -57.31 -37.48
CA SER A 5 -12.13 -58.38 -36.61
C SER A 5 -12.05 -57.89 -35.12
N GLU A 6 -12.98 -58.20 -34.20
CA GLU A 6 -13.03 -59.34 -33.24
C GLU A 6 -11.98 -59.40 -32.10
N LYS A 7 -12.39 -60.05 -30.99
CA LYS A 7 -11.64 -60.56 -29.81
C LYS A 7 -11.23 -59.51 -28.74
N GLU A 8 -11.79 -59.44 -27.52
CA GLU A 8 -12.53 -60.36 -26.60
C GLU A 8 -11.63 -61.16 -25.61
N ILE A 9 -12.22 -61.51 -24.45
CA ILE A 9 -11.81 -62.46 -23.40
C ILE A 9 -10.95 -61.93 -22.22
N ASN A 10 -11.63 -61.80 -21.06
CA ASN A 10 -11.33 -62.26 -19.67
C ASN A 10 -9.86 -62.34 -19.15
N GLY A 11 -9.57 -62.08 -17.87
CA GLY A 11 -10.42 -61.78 -16.71
C GLY A 11 -9.70 -62.07 -15.36
N ALA A 12 -10.48 -62.52 -14.35
CA ALA A 12 -10.08 -62.96 -12.99
C ALA A 12 -10.10 -61.93 -11.83
N ILE A 13 -10.47 -62.42 -10.64
CA ILE A 13 -10.73 -61.73 -9.36
C ILE A 13 -10.19 -62.63 -8.22
N ALA A 14 -9.51 -62.08 -7.19
CA ALA A 14 -9.42 -62.54 -5.78
C ALA A 14 -8.15 -62.04 -5.05
N THR A 15 -7.97 -62.07 -3.71
CA THR A 15 -8.85 -61.89 -2.52
C THR A 15 -7.96 -61.76 -1.25
N ASN A 16 -8.43 -60.96 -0.27
CA ASN A 16 -7.99 -60.75 1.14
C ASN A 16 -7.03 -61.73 1.88
N GLN A 17 -6.15 -61.14 2.72
CA GLN A 17 -5.94 -61.35 4.19
C GLN A 17 -4.85 -60.36 4.70
N GLN A 18 -4.78 -59.75 5.90
CA GLN A 18 -5.01 -60.15 7.32
C GLN A 18 -3.96 -61.17 7.85
N GLN A 19 -3.41 -61.12 9.08
CA GLN A 19 -3.71 -60.36 10.31
C GLN A 19 -2.54 -60.40 11.37
N VAL A 20 -2.67 -59.62 12.47
CA VAL A 20 -2.14 -59.85 13.85
C VAL A 20 -0.68 -59.48 14.30
N ASN A 21 -0.68 -58.77 15.44
CA ASN A 21 0.30 -58.32 16.46
C ASN A 21 1.47 -59.26 16.89
N ASN A 22 2.53 -58.71 17.53
CA ASN A 22 2.64 -58.75 19.02
C ASN A 22 3.72 -57.85 19.72
N THR A 23 3.45 -57.64 21.01
CA THR A 23 4.11 -56.98 22.17
C THR A 23 5.63 -57.08 22.44
N GLY A 24 6.19 -56.09 23.19
CA GLY A 24 6.92 -56.38 24.45
C GLY A 24 8.17 -55.55 24.83
N ASN A 25 8.06 -54.73 25.90
CA ASN A 25 9.05 -54.42 27.00
C ASN A 25 10.49 -53.89 26.66
N GLU A 26 11.27 -53.21 27.52
CA GLU A 26 11.11 -52.43 28.79
C GLU A 26 12.36 -51.49 29.01
N ASP A 27 12.53 -50.94 30.22
CA ASP A 27 13.74 -50.31 30.81
C ASP A 27 14.17 -48.85 30.47
N GLU A 28 13.74 -47.96 31.37
CA GLU A 28 14.48 -46.78 31.88
C GLU A 28 15.52 -47.24 32.96
N PRO A 29 16.25 -46.39 33.73
CA PRO A 29 16.59 -44.96 33.60
C PRO A 29 18.10 -44.64 33.85
N ASN A 30 18.52 -43.37 33.71
CA ASN A 30 19.43 -42.76 34.71
C ASN A 30 19.48 -41.21 34.74
N LYS A 31 20.11 -40.65 35.80
CA LYS A 31 20.00 -39.24 36.24
C LYS A 31 21.33 -38.45 36.16
N ALA A 32 21.27 -37.17 35.77
CA ALA A 32 21.98 -36.02 36.37
C ALA A 32 21.52 -34.72 35.66
N ASN A 33 20.95 -33.67 36.27
CA ASN A 33 21.35 -32.78 37.38
C ASN A 33 22.43 -31.70 37.09
N THR A 34 21.97 -30.54 36.59
CA THR A 34 22.32 -29.17 37.07
C THR A 34 23.78 -28.66 36.91
N PRO A 35 24.13 -27.41 37.28
CA PRO A 35 23.64 -26.16 36.67
C PRO A 35 24.75 -25.11 36.40
N THR A 36 24.52 -24.07 35.59
CA THR A 36 24.96 -22.69 35.96
C THR A 36 24.31 -21.54 35.17
N THR A 37 24.09 -20.50 35.97
CA THR A 37 23.59 -19.11 35.84
C THR A 37 24.43 -18.18 34.91
N PRO A 38 24.06 -16.89 34.73
CA PRO A 38 24.26 -16.16 33.47
C PRO A 38 25.35 -15.08 33.49
N VAL A 39 25.50 -14.38 32.35
CA VAL A 39 26.09 -13.04 32.29
C VAL A 39 25.07 -12.06 31.69
N ASN A 40 24.80 -10.98 32.42
CA ASN A 40 24.03 -9.82 31.96
C ASN A 40 24.91 -8.58 32.13
N VAL A 41 25.17 -7.85 31.05
CA VAL A 41 25.92 -6.58 31.05
C VAL A 41 25.29 -5.64 30.03
N ASN A 42 24.70 -4.55 30.52
CA ASN A 42 24.37 -3.38 29.71
C ASN A 42 25.68 -2.69 29.28
N ASP A 43 25.70 -1.98 28.14
CA ASP A 43 25.60 -0.51 28.26
C ASP A 43 25.40 0.24 26.93
N ASN A 44 24.56 1.26 27.05
CA ASN A 44 24.42 2.51 26.31
C ASN A 44 25.33 2.80 25.11
N LYS A 45 24.73 3.37 24.05
CA LYS A 45 25.15 4.72 23.63
C LYS A 45 24.01 5.58 23.08
N GLU A 46 24.10 6.88 23.37
CA GLU A 46 23.30 7.99 22.85
C GLU A 46 23.29 8.01 21.30
N ILE A 47 22.15 8.31 20.65
CA ILE A 47 21.58 9.66 20.44
C ILE A 47 22.59 10.62 19.81
N SER A 48 22.28 11.07 18.59
CA SER A 48 22.85 12.25 17.94
C SER A 48 21.84 12.75 16.90
N GLU A 49 21.10 13.80 17.23
CA GLU A 49 20.32 14.56 16.24
C GLU A 49 21.25 15.59 15.59
N GLU A 50 21.15 15.80 14.27
CA GLU A 50 21.52 17.09 13.69
C GLU A 50 20.69 17.40 12.43
N ASN A 51 20.44 18.68 12.17
CA ASN A 51 19.50 19.17 11.15
C ASN A 51 20.23 19.65 9.88
N ALA A 52 19.54 19.66 8.72
CA ALA A 52 19.45 20.87 7.85
C ALA A 52 18.66 20.69 6.53
N THR A 53 17.40 21.15 6.54
CA THR A 53 16.81 22.16 5.61
C THR A 53 16.81 22.03 4.07
N THR A 54 15.67 22.45 3.48
CA THR A 54 15.40 22.82 2.06
C THR A 54 15.27 21.67 1.04
N ALA A 55 14.47 21.79 -0.03
CA ALA A 55 13.64 22.90 -0.52
C ALA A 55 12.24 22.43 -0.97
N ALA A 56 11.27 23.36 -1.01
CA ALA A 56 9.95 23.12 -1.59
C ALA A 56 9.88 23.66 -3.02
N THR A 57 9.16 22.96 -3.91
CA THR A 57 8.94 23.36 -5.30
C THR A 57 7.44 23.46 -5.58
N ALA A 58 6.95 24.64 -5.92
CA ALA A 58 5.55 24.85 -6.27
C ALA A 58 5.31 24.50 -7.74
N THR A 59 4.26 23.72 -8.03
CA THR A 59 3.85 23.38 -9.40
C THR A 59 2.79 24.36 -9.89
N THR A 60 3.11 25.10 -10.96
CA THR A 60 2.15 25.94 -11.69
C THR A 60 1.29 25.09 -12.63
N ILE A 61 0.01 25.46 -12.79
CA ILE A 61 -0.92 24.85 -13.76
C ILE A 61 -1.37 25.94 -14.76
N PRO A 62 -1.32 25.70 -16.08
CA PRO A 62 -1.78 26.67 -17.08
C PRO A 62 -3.31 26.76 -17.19
N THR A 63 -3.78 27.88 -17.75
CA THR A 63 -5.20 28.21 -17.95
C THR A 63 -5.68 27.90 -19.38
N GLU A 64 -7.01 27.88 -19.56
CA GLU A 64 -7.79 28.03 -20.82
C GLU A 64 -8.09 26.77 -21.67
N PRO A 65 -9.13 26.80 -22.53
CA PRO A 65 -10.50 27.22 -22.21
C PRO A 65 -11.59 26.31 -22.87
N SER A 66 -12.86 26.40 -22.44
CA SER A 66 -14.02 26.02 -23.29
C SER A 66 -15.38 26.51 -22.76
N SER A 67 -16.35 26.55 -23.67
CA SER A 67 -17.76 26.91 -23.48
C SER A 67 -18.64 25.82 -24.13
N VAL A 68 -19.97 25.75 -23.94
CA VAL A 68 -20.93 26.72 -23.39
C VAL A 68 -21.70 26.07 -22.20
N ASP A 69 -22.99 26.19 -21.88
CA ASP A 69 -24.17 26.84 -22.47
C ASP A 69 -25.18 27.31 -21.38
N THR A 70 -26.29 27.92 -21.79
CA THR A 70 -27.27 28.60 -20.92
C THR A 70 -28.69 28.11 -21.16
N LEU A 71 -29.54 28.03 -20.11
CA LEU A 71 -30.99 28.29 -20.25
C LEU A 71 -31.72 28.55 -18.90
N ASN A 72 -32.20 29.78 -18.77
CA ASN A 72 -33.33 30.34 -17.98
C ASN A 72 -33.75 29.79 -16.58
N PRO A 73 -33.86 30.67 -15.56
CA PRO A 73 -34.83 30.53 -14.46
C PRO A 73 -36.22 31.08 -14.86
N LEU A 74 -37.29 30.61 -14.19
CA LEU A 74 -38.64 31.17 -14.31
C LEU A 74 -39.03 31.98 -13.07
N ASN A 75 -39.71 33.10 -13.28
CA ASN A 75 -40.09 34.08 -12.27
C ASN A 75 -41.54 33.92 -11.82
N GLN A 76 -41.84 34.06 -10.53
CA GLN A 76 -43.20 34.39 -10.05
C GLN A 76 -43.16 35.11 -8.69
N GLN A 77 -44.14 36.00 -8.46
CA GLN A 77 -44.07 37.09 -7.48
C GLN A 77 -45.46 37.44 -6.93
N LEU A 78 -45.49 38.16 -5.79
CA LEU A 78 -46.65 38.79 -5.10
C LEU A 78 -47.40 37.85 -4.11
N ALA A 79 -47.98 38.34 -3.01
CA ALA A 79 -48.35 39.72 -2.62
C ALA A 79 -48.02 40.01 -1.12
N ALA A 80 -47.54 41.21 -0.73
CA ALA A 80 -48.29 42.39 -0.22
C ALA A 80 -48.66 42.32 1.30
N THR A 81 -47.93 42.99 2.23
CA THR A 81 -48.03 44.42 2.73
C THR A 81 -49.10 44.67 3.84
N PRO A 82 -49.06 45.77 4.62
CA PRO A 82 -47.95 46.50 5.28
C PRO A 82 -48.29 46.96 6.74
N ILE A 83 -47.45 47.80 7.40
CA ILE A 83 -47.81 49.08 8.12
C ILE A 83 -46.67 49.60 9.05
N ASN A 84 -46.59 50.94 9.18
CA ASN A 84 -45.84 51.88 10.06
C ASN A 84 -45.46 51.38 11.49
N GLN A 85 -44.48 51.95 12.24
CA GLN A 85 -44.32 53.37 12.62
C GLN A 85 -42.88 53.81 13.04
N SER A 86 -42.67 55.13 13.18
CA SER A 86 -41.50 55.89 13.67
C SER A 86 -41.89 57.40 13.77
N PRO A 87 -41.12 58.36 14.35
CA PRO A 87 -39.94 58.33 15.24
C PRO A 87 -40.18 59.20 16.52
N THR A 88 -39.30 60.18 16.84
CA THR A 88 -39.38 61.27 17.89
C THR A 88 -38.65 60.90 19.20
N VAL A 89 -37.58 61.54 19.72
CA VAL A 89 -36.99 62.92 19.72
C VAL A 89 -37.64 63.88 20.73
N THR A 90 -36.88 64.39 21.71
CA THR A 90 -37.37 65.30 22.76
C THR A 90 -36.38 66.42 23.06
N GLU A 91 -36.87 67.67 23.15
CA GLU A 91 -36.09 68.87 23.51
C GLU A 91 -36.47 69.44 24.89
N VAL A 92 -35.85 70.57 25.25
CA VAL A 92 -35.91 71.27 26.55
C VAL A 92 -36.99 72.36 26.58
N PRO A 93 -37.60 72.65 27.75
CA PRO A 93 -38.11 73.99 28.04
C PRO A 93 -37.58 74.60 29.37
N THR A 94 -37.95 75.85 29.65
CA THR A 94 -37.25 76.79 30.57
C THR A 94 -38.21 77.49 31.54
N SER A 95 -37.76 77.90 32.75
CA SER A 95 -37.97 79.26 33.36
C SER A 95 -38.06 79.38 34.91
N GLN A 96 -37.33 80.37 35.47
CA GLN A 96 -37.75 81.32 36.54
C GLN A 96 -37.99 80.77 38.00
N GLN A 97 -37.85 81.53 39.12
CA GLN A 97 -37.48 82.95 39.37
C GLN A 97 -36.98 83.20 40.84
N SER A 98 -36.41 84.39 41.13
CA SER A 98 -36.35 85.10 42.45
C SER A 98 -35.41 84.57 43.57
N THR A 99 -34.77 85.36 44.47
CA THR A 99 -34.72 86.83 44.72
C THR A 99 -33.55 87.27 45.66
N VAL A 100 -32.93 88.47 45.43
CA VAL A 100 -32.49 89.53 46.41
C VAL A 100 -31.40 89.19 47.49
N ILE A 101 -30.14 89.72 47.45
CA ILE A 101 -29.57 91.09 47.81
C ILE A 101 -28.89 91.12 49.22
N PRO A 102 -27.84 91.93 49.54
CA PRO A 102 -26.80 92.65 48.76
C PRO A 102 -25.35 92.58 49.37
N GLU A 103 -24.44 93.49 48.96
CA GLU A 103 -23.17 93.94 49.61
C GLU A 103 -22.01 92.92 49.80
N GLN A 104 -20.72 93.25 49.62
CA GLN A 104 -20.00 94.54 49.70
C GLN A 104 -19.05 94.82 48.52
N GLN A 105 -18.61 96.08 48.38
CA GLN A 105 -17.49 96.51 47.54
C GLN A 105 -16.14 96.51 48.31
N GLN A 106 -15.06 96.93 47.64
CA GLN A 106 -13.72 97.23 48.20
C GLN A 106 -12.79 96.06 48.57
N GLN A 107 -12.29 95.32 47.57
CA GLN A 107 -10.87 94.89 47.60
C GLN A 107 -10.19 94.73 46.22
N GLN A 108 -10.64 95.48 45.20
CA GLN A 108 -9.84 95.70 43.99
C GLN A 108 -8.74 96.74 44.27
N GLN A 109 -7.48 96.32 44.49
CA GLN A 109 -6.29 97.08 44.04
C GLN A 109 -4.91 96.39 44.16
N GLN A 110 -4.71 95.34 44.97
CA GLN A 110 -3.34 94.88 45.32
C GLN A 110 -2.84 93.53 44.76
N GLN A 111 -3.54 92.87 43.83
CA GLN A 111 -2.97 91.71 43.09
C GLN A 111 -3.05 91.82 41.55
N GLN A 112 -3.09 93.03 41.01
CA GLN A 112 -2.97 93.28 39.55
C GLN A 112 -1.55 93.08 38.97
N GLN A 113 -0.59 92.51 39.73
CA GLN A 113 0.81 92.36 39.31
C GLN A 113 1.24 90.94 38.88
N GLN A 114 0.31 90.02 38.58
CA GLN A 114 0.65 88.74 37.91
C GLN A 114 -0.04 88.52 36.54
N GLN A 115 -0.75 89.51 36.00
CA GLN A 115 -1.53 89.33 34.76
C GLN A 115 -0.77 89.58 33.43
N GLN A 116 0.48 90.05 33.45
CA GLN A 116 1.19 90.53 32.25
C GLN A 116 2.02 89.50 31.45
N GLN A 117 1.93 88.19 31.72
CA GLN A 117 2.64 87.17 30.91
C GLN A 117 1.83 85.92 30.48
N GLN A 118 0.56 85.78 30.87
CA GLN A 118 -0.23 84.58 30.52
C GLN A 118 -1.14 84.62 29.27
N PRO A 119 -1.64 85.74 28.71
CA PRO A 119 -2.60 85.68 27.60
C PRO A 119 -2.14 84.87 26.37
N PRO A 120 -0.97 85.15 25.74
CA PRO A 120 -0.54 84.38 24.56
C PRO A 120 -0.18 82.92 24.89
N ARG A 121 0.17 82.62 26.15
CA ARG A 121 0.48 81.24 26.59
C ARG A 121 -0.79 80.39 26.70
N ASN A 122 -1.88 80.98 27.19
CA ASN A 122 -3.17 80.30 27.29
C ASN A 122 -3.83 80.13 25.92
N GLU A 123 -3.72 81.13 25.04
CA GLU A 123 -4.20 81.03 23.65
C GLU A 123 -3.42 79.97 22.84
N ALA A 124 -2.08 79.94 22.97
CA ALA A 124 -1.26 78.89 22.37
C ALA A 124 -1.56 77.48 22.94
N LEU A 125 -1.96 77.38 24.21
CA LEU A 125 -2.44 76.12 24.81
C LEU A 125 -3.80 75.70 24.24
N LEU A 126 -4.76 76.61 24.12
CA LEU A 126 -6.07 76.35 23.53
C LEU A 126 -5.95 75.93 22.05
N SER A 127 -5.09 76.60 21.29
CA SER A 127 -4.76 76.22 19.90
C SER A 127 -4.16 74.81 19.81
N LYS A 128 -3.19 74.48 20.68
CA LYS A 128 -2.64 73.12 20.78
C LYS A 128 -3.67 72.07 21.21
N ILE A 129 -4.64 72.42 22.05
CA ILE A 129 -5.75 71.55 22.44
C ILE A 129 -6.69 71.32 21.24
N ALA A 130 -7.02 72.37 20.48
CA ALA A 130 -7.82 72.25 19.26
C ALA A 130 -7.13 71.37 18.20
N GLN A 131 -5.84 71.60 17.94
CA GLN A 131 -5.03 70.79 17.03
C GLN A 131 -5.00 69.31 17.48
N LYS A 132 -4.80 69.03 18.78
CA LYS A 132 -4.83 67.66 19.30
C LYS A 132 -6.22 67.01 19.21
N LYS A 133 -7.30 67.78 19.36
CA LYS A 133 -8.67 67.28 19.17
C LYS A 133 -8.95 66.91 17.71
N ASP A 134 -8.48 67.69 16.75
CA ASP A 134 -8.62 67.36 15.32
C ASP A 134 -7.80 66.11 14.94
N ILE A 135 -6.56 65.99 15.43
CA ILE A 135 -5.74 64.77 15.26
C ILE A 135 -6.43 63.55 15.88
N LEU A 136 -7.01 63.67 17.09
CA LEU A 136 -7.79 62.61 17.71
C LEU A 136 -9.05 62.24 16.90
N LYS A 137 -9.72 63.20 16.27
CA LYS A 137 -10.88 62.92 15.41
C LYS A 137 -10.47 62.09 14.19
N ARG A 138 -9.42 62.50 13.48
CA ARG A 138 -8.87 61.76 12.31
C ARG A 138 -8.42 60.35 12.69
N LEU A 139 -7.71 60.19 13.80
CA LEU A 139 -7.28 58.87 14.30
C LEU A 139 -8.45 57.97 14.69
N ASN A 140 -9.52 58.51 15.26
CA ASN A 140 -10.74 57.72 15.55
C ASN A 140 -11.48 57.30 14.27
N GLU A 141 -11.51 58.16 13.24
CA GLU A 141 -12.08 57.84 11.92
C GLU A 141 -11.26 56.75 11.21
N GLU A 142 -9.93 56.88 11.18
CA GLU A 142 -9.00 55.88 10.66
C GLU A 142 -9.13 54.53 11.40
N LEU A 143 -9.17 54.55 12.73
CA LEU A 143 -9.35 53.36 13.56
C LEU A 143 -10.72 52.69 13.34
N TYR A 144 -11.77 53.47 13.07
CA TYR A 144 -13.08 52.94 12.66
C TYR A 144 -13.01 52.24 11.30
N TYR A 145 -12.40 52.85 10.28
CA TYR A 145 -12.21 52.22 8.96
C TYR A 145 -11.36 50.94 9.05
N LEU A 146 -10.26 50.94 9.80
CA LEU A 146 -9.41 49.77 10.00
C LEU A 146 -10.16 48.64 10.71
N ARG A 147 -11.03 48.93 11.69
CA ARG A 147 -11.91 47.93 12.30
C ARG A 147 -12.92 47.35 11.31
N HIS A 148 -13.56 48.17 10.49
CA HIS A 148 -14.51 47.70 9.48
C HIS A 148 -13.81 46.79 8.46
N TYR A 149 -12.63 47.21 7.96
CA TYR A 149 -11.86 46.46 6.98
C TYR A 149 -11.35 45.13 7.55
N ASN A 150 -10.86 45.10 8.79
CA ASN A 150 -10.45 43.85 9.45
C ASN A 150 -11.62 42.88 9.65
N ASN A 151 -12.81 43.38 10.02
CA ASN A 151 -14.00 42.55 10.14
C ASN A 151 -14.44 41.96 8.78
N GLU A 152 -14.42 42.77 7.72
CA GLU A 152 -14.67 42.29 6.36
C GLU A 152 -13.64 41.25 5.91
N LEU A 153 -12.35 41.44 6.24
CA LEU A 153 -11.29 40.54 5.84
C LEU A 153 -11.40 39.19 6.57
N ALA A 154 -11.71 39.21 7.87
CA ALA A 154 -11.96 38.01 8.67
C ALA A 154 -13.17 37.20 8.18
N GLU A 155 -14.27 37.85 7.77
CA GLU A 155 -15.42 37.14 7.20
C GLU A 155 -15.11 36.59 5.79
N LYS A 156 -14.32 37.31 4.97
CA LYS A 156 -13.82 36.81 3.67
C LYS A 156 -12.88 35.61 3.84
N GLU A 157 -12.02 35.62 4.86
CA GLU A 157 -11.14 34.52 5.25
C GLU A 157 -11.96 33.30 5.68
N LYS A 158 -12.89 33.48 6.62
CA LYS A 158 -13.83 32.44 7.09
C LYS A 158 -14.61 31.79 5.95
N VAL A 159 -15.25 32.57 5.07
CA VAL A 159 -15.99 32.05 3.90
C VAL A 159 -15.06 31.31 2.93
N THR A 160 -13.79 31.72 2.81
CA THR A 160 -12.79 31.02 2.00
C THR A 160 -12.36 29.70 2.64
N GLN A 161 -12.19 29.66 3.97
CA GLN A 161 -11.83 28.47 4.73
C GLN A 161 -12.98 27.44 4.75
N GLU A 162 -14.22 27.88 4.96
CA GLU A 162 -15.42 27.04 4.84
C GLU A 162 -15.54 26.41 3.43
N ARG A 163 -15.30 27.21 2.38
CA ARG A 163 -15.27 26.72 0.99
C ARG A 163 -14.13 25.72 0.74
N MET A 164 -12.96 25.92 1.35
CA MET A 164 -11.83 24.99 1.26
C MET A 164 -12.17 23.65 1.93
N ILE A 165 -12.75 23.68 3.14
CA ILE A 165 -13.17 22.49 3.88
C ILE A 165 -14.27 21.73 3.13
N SER A 166 -15.24 22.43 2.53
CA SER A 166 -16.24 21.80 1.65
C SER A 166 -15.55 21.07 0.50
N ARG A 167 -14.70 21.75 -0.27
CA ARG A 167 -14.00 21.14 -1.41
C ARG A 167 -13.15 19.94 -1.02
N GLN A 168 -12.50 19.96 0.14
CA GLN A 168 -11.73 18.83 0.66
C GLN A 168 -12.65 17.63 0.98
N LYS A 169 -13.83 17.88 1.58
CA LYS A 169 -14.86 16.87 1.82
C LYS A 169 -15.43 16.30 0.51
N ASP A 170 -15.73 17.17 -0.45
CA ASP A 170 -16.27 16.80 -1.77
C ASP A 170 -15.27 15.94 -2.55
N GLN A 171 -13.98 16.31 -2.50
CA GLN A 171 -12.88 15.52 -3.07
C GLN A 171 -12.72 14.15 -2.38
N GLN A 172 -12.80 14.10 -1.04
CA GLN A 172 -12.75 12.83 -0.31
C GLN A 172 -13.94 11.93 -0.63
N GLN A 173 -15.15 12.50 -0.77
CA GLN A 173 -16.34 11.74 -1.15
C GLN A 173 -16.21 11.20 -2.58
N LEU A 174 -15.70 11.99 -3.53
CA LEU A 174 -15.44 11.53 -4.89
C LEU A 174 -14.40 10.39 -4.94
N LEU A 175 -13.34 10.49 -4.13
CA LEU A 175 -12.33 9.44 -3.99
C LEU A 175 -12.90 8.16 -3.36
N ASN A 176 -13.76 8.28 -2.35
CA ASN A 176 -14.45 7.13 -1.75
C ASN A 176 -15.35 6.43 -2.78
N ASN A 177 -16.23 7.18 -3.46
CA ASN A 177 -17.12 6.66 -4.51
C ASN A 177 -16.33 5.96 -5.63
N TYR A 178 -15.18 6.52 -6.02
CA TYR A 178 -14.28 5.90 -7.01
C TYR A 178 -13.68 4.59 -6.49
N ASN A 179 -13.19 4.56 -5.25
CA ASN A 179 -12.62 3.36 -4.64
C ASN A 179 -13.66 2.25 -4.48
N GLU A 180 -14.88 2.57 -4.04
CA GLU A 180 -16.01 1.63 -3.96
C GLU A 180 -16.36 1.05 -5.34
N HIS A 181 -16.44 1.90 -6.38
CA HIS A 181 -16.68 1.45 -7.75
C HIS A 181 -15.57 0.51 -8.25
N ILE A 182 -14.29 0.84 -8.01
CA ILE A 182 -13.16 -0.03 -8.37
C ILE A 182 -13.21 -1.35 -7.59
N GLN A 183 -13.44 -1.32 -6.28
CA GLN A 183 -13.61 -2.53 -5.46
C GLN A 183 -14.72 -3.44 -6.00
N SER A 184 -15.85 -2.89 -6.44
CA SER A 184 -16.96 -3.66 -7.03
C SER A 184 -16.60 -4.36 -8.36
N ARG A 185 -15.56 -3.91 -9.06
CA ARG A 185 -15.02 -4.52 -10.29
C ARG A 185 -13.92 -5.55 -10.03
N ARG A 186 -13.17 -5.44 -8.93
CA ARG A 186 -12.07 -6.37 -8.61
C ARG A 186 -12.60 -7.77 -8.24
N ALA A 187 -11.75 -8.77 -8.42
CA ALA A 187 -12.01 -10.15 -7.98
C ALA A 187 -11.75 -10.36 -6.47
N THR A 188 -10.91 -9.52 -5.87
CA THR A 188 -10.63 -9.44 -4.41
C THR A 188 -10.48 -7.97 -4.02
N GLU A 189 -10.57 -7.65 -2.73
CA GLU A 189 -10.43 -6.27 -2.22
C GLU A 189 -9.00 -5.69 -2.34
N ASP A 190 -8.04 -6.50 -2.80
CA ASP A 190 -6.62 -6.17 -2.86
C ASP A 190 -6.28 -4.98 -3.77
N ASP A 191 -5.22 -4.25 -3.40
CA ASP A 191 -4.52 -3.29 -4.24
C ASP A 191 -3.06 -3.71 -4.48
N THR A 192 -2.27 -2.87 -5.14
CA THR A 192 -0.83 -3.12 -5.35
C THR A 192 -0.06 -3.27 -4.03
N THR A 193 -0.42 -2.52 -3.00
CA THR A 193 0.21 -2.55 -1.67
C THR A 193 -0.04 -3.88 -0.95
N THR A 194 -1.28 -4.37 -0.93
CA THR A 194 -1.63 -5.65 -0.29
C THR A 194 -1.10 -6.84 -1.10
N ILE A 195 -1.10 -6.76 -2.44
CA ILE A 195 -0.41 -7.76 -3.29
C ILE A 195 1.08 -7.81 -2.95
N ARG A 196 1.75 -6.67 -2.80
CA ARG A 196 3.16 -6.62 -2.40
C ARG A 196 3.38 -7.24 -1.01
N ALA A 197 2.52 -6.94 -0.04
CA ALA A 197 2.61 -7.52 1.30
C ALA A 197 2.46 -9.06 1.26
N LYS A 198 1.46 -9.57 0.52
CA LYS A 198 1.23 -11.02 0.34
C LYS A 198 2.39 -11.71 -0.42
N LEU A 199 3.01 -11.02 -1.37
CA LEU A 199 4.23 -11.51 -2.06
C LEU A 199 5.42 -11.59 -1.11
N LEU A 200 5.64 -10.59 -0.24
CA LEU A 200 6.71 -10.60 0.77
C LEU A 200 6.49 -11.69 1.83
N GLU A 201 5.24 -11.91 2.27
CA GLU A 201 4.87 -13.00 3.16
C GLU A 201 5.13 -14.37 2.51
N LEU A 202 4.74 -14.57 1.25
CA LEU A 202 5.02 -15.81 0.53
C LEU A 202 6.53 -16.04 0.36
N LYS A 203 7.32 -15.00 0.03
CA LYS A 203 8.80 -15.08 0.02
C LYS A 203 9.35 -15.49 1.40
N ALA A 204 8.79 -14.97 2.49
CA ALA A 204 9.20 -15.33 3.84
C ALA A 204 8.86 -16.79 4.19
N MET A 205 7.67 -17.28 3.83
CA MET A 205 7.29 -18.69 3.98
C MET A 205 8.24 -19.63 3.20
N ILE A 206 8.50 -19.30 1.92
CA ILE A 206 9.42 -20.05 1.04
C ILE A 206 10.83 -20.10 1.66
N LYS A 207 11.35 -18.96 2.14
CA LYS A 207 12.66 -18.86 2.79
C LYS A 207 12.73 -19.66 4.09
N ASN A 208 11.73 -19.55 4.96
CA ASN A 208 11.70 -20.25 6.25
C ASN A 208 11.73 -21.77 6.05
N LEU A 209 10.87 -22.31 5.18
CA LEU A 209 10.88 -23.73 4.82
C LEU A 209 12.22 -24.15 4.20
N SER A 210 12.77 -23.35 3.28
CA SER A 210 14.05 -23.67 2.62
C SER A 210 15.21 -23.74 3.62
N VAL A 211 15.25 -22.84 4.60
CA VAL A 211 16.25 -22.85 5.69
C VAL A 211 16.06 -24.09 6.57
N GLU A 212 14.82 -24.39 6.98
CA GLU A 212 14.53 -25.54 7.84
C GLU A 212 14.90 -26.88 7.16
N LEU A 213 14.51 -27.05 5.90
CA LEU A 213 14.84 -28.25 5.12
C LEU A 213 16.35 -28.44 4.95
N THR A 214 17.10 -27.36 4.70
CA THR A 214 18.55 -27.41 4.50
C THR A 214 19.37 -27.48 5.79
N ASN A 215 18.79 -27.10 6.93
CA ASN A 215 19.39 -27.37 8.23
C ASN A 215 19.46 -28.88 8.53
N GLN A 216 18.43 -29.65 8.17
CA GLN A 216 18.33 -31.08 8.48
C GLN A 216 18.83 -32.03 7.37
N CYS A 217 19.11 -31.55 6.17
CA CYS A 217 19.45 -32.41 5.03
C CYS A 217 20.85 -33.04 5.05
N ASP A 218 20.97 -34.23 4.45
CA ASP A 218 22.24 -34.71 3.88
C ASP A 218 22.58 -33.89 2.63
N ALA A 219 23.68 -33.16 2.68
CA ALA A 219 24.13 -32.30 1.59
C ALA A 219 24.46 -33.06 0.30
N LYS A 220 24.86 -34.34 0.36
CA LYS A 220 25.13 -35.16 -0.83
C LYS A 220 23.85 -35.56 -1.55
N ILE A 221 22.85 -36.05 -0.81
CA ILE A 221 21.53 -36.43 -1.35
C ILE A 221 20.84 -35.18 -1.92
N ALA A 222 20.82 -34.08 -1.16
CA ALA A 222 20.25 -32.82 -1.61
C ALA A 222 20.95 -32.28 -2.86
N THR A 223 22.30 -32.31 -2.92
CA THR A 223 23.07 -31.91 -4.11
C THR A 223 22.68 -32.73 -5.33
N GLY A 224 22.68 -34.07 -5.21
CA GLY A 224 22.36 -34.97 -6.33
C GLY A 224 20.94 -34.77 -6.87
N ALA A 225 19.96 -34.59 -5.99
CA ALA A 225 18.58 -34.35 -6.37
C ALA A 225 18.38 -32.96 -7.00
N ILE A 226 18.85 -31.89 -6.34
CA ILE A 226 18.62 -30.50 -6.77
C ILE A 226 19.34 -30.20 -8.09
N SER A 227 20.50 -30.81 -8.34
CA SER A 227 21.20 -30.70 -9.63
C SER A 227 20.36 -31.25 -10.79
N SER A 228 19.40 -32.15 -10.55
CA SER A 228 18.51 -32.69 -11.59
C SER A 228 17.27 -31.83 -11.90
N PHE A 229 17.01 -30.76 -11.15
CA PHE A 229 15.79 -29.97 -11.28
C PHE A 229 15.78 -29.03 -12.50
N TRP A 230 16.95 -28.53 -12.94
CA TRP A 230 17.07 -27.59 -14.07
C TRP A 230 18.15 -28.02 -15.06
N ILE A 231 17.72 -28.53 -16.22
CA ILE A 231 18.64 -28.98 -17.29
C ILE A 231 19.54 -27.82 -17.77
N ASN A 232 19.01 -26.58 -17.79
CA ASN A 232 19.71 -25.37 -18.21
C ASN A 232 20.72 -24.83 -17.17
N LEU A 233 20.60 -25.19 -15.89
CA LEU A 233 21.46 -24.65 -14.81
C LEU A 233 22.54 -25.62 -14.34
N ASN A 234 22.65 -26.81 -14.91
CA ASN A 234 23.66 -27.83 -14.56
C ASN A 234 25.08 -27.25 -14.37
N GLU A 235 25.56 -26.43 -15.31
CA GLU A 235 26.91 -25.84 -15.25
C GLU A 235 27.02 -24.77 -14.15
N ALA A 236 25.98 -23.96 -13.94
CA ALA A 236 25.94 -22.95 -12.89
C ALA A 236 25.91 -23.60 -11.50
N ILE A 237 25.09 -24.64 -11.32
CA ILE A 237 24.97 -25.42 -10.08
C ILE A 237 26.29 -26.14 -9.77
N ALA A 238 26.95 -26.74 -10.76
CA ALA A 238 28.25 -27.39 -10.58
C ALA A 238 29.34 -26.42 -10.06
N LYS A 239 29.29 -25.14 -10.45
CA LYS A 239 30.22 -24.10 -9.96
C LYS A 239 30.00 -23.69 -8.50
N LEU A 240 28.87 -24.08 -7.89
CA LEU A 240 28.58 -23.81 -6.47
C LEU A 240 29.33 -24.75 -5.51
N GLY A 241 29.91 -25.84 -6.01
CA GLY A 241 30.66 -26.84 -5.23
C GLY A 241 29.97 -28.20 -5.15
N ASN A 242 30.73 -29.23 -4.78
CA ASN A 242 30.24 -30.61 -4.62
C ASN A 242 30.79 -31.24 -3.33
N PRO A 243 29.97 -31.50 -2.30
CA PRO A 243 28.55 -31.13 -2.20
C PRO A 243 28.33 -29.61 -2.17
N ILE A 244 27.14 -29.16 -2.57
CA ILE A 244 26.77 -27.74 -2.59
C ILE A 244 26.68 -27.21 -1.13
N PRO A 245 27.26 -26.04 -0.80
CA PRO A 245 27.17 -25.44 0.52
C PRO A 245 25.73 -25.12 0.95
N LYS A 246 25.42 -25.24 2.26
CA LYS A 246 24.03 -25.08 2.76
C LYS A 246 23.35 -23.78 2.32
N LYS A 247 23.99 -22.60 2.39
CA LYS A 247 23.44 -21.32 1.87
C LYS A 247 22.93 -21.45 0.42
N ARG A 248 23.67 -22.16 -0.43
CA ARG A 248 23.34 -22.36 -1.84
C ARG A 248 22.25 -23.41 -2.04
N LEU A 249 22.22 -24.48 -1.25
CA LEU A 249 21.08 -25.41 -1.21
C LEU A 249 19.79 -24.70 -0.78
N THR A 250 19.85 -23.79 0.21
CA THR A 250 18.70 -22.98 0.66
C THR A 250 18.18 -22.16 -0.52
N MET A 251 19.05 -21.40 -1.17
CA MET A 251 18.71 -20.54 -2.30
C MET A 251 18.17 -21.31 -3.51
N LEU A 252 18.71 -22.50 -3.83
CA LEU A 252 18.14 -23.35 -4.88
C LEU A 252 16.77 -23.91 -4.49
N THR A 253 16.53 -24.20 -3.21
CA THR A 253 15.20 -24.64 -2.73
C THR A 253 14.17 -23.50 -2.79
N GLU A 254 14.58 -22.28 -2.44
CA GLU A 254 13.77 -21.07 -2.63
C GLU A 254 13.41 -20.89 -4.12
N LYS A 255 14.39 -21.06 -5.03
CA LYS A 255 14.15 -21.01 -6.49
C LYS A 255 13.14 -22.07 -6.93
N PHE A 256 13.32 -23.33 -6.53
CA PHE A 256 12.42 -24.43 -6.93
C PHE A 256 10.97 -24.16 -6.49
N LEU A 257 10.77 -23.72 -5.24
CA LEU A 257 9.47 -23.32 -4.75
C LEU A 257 8.89 -22.17 -5.59
N MET A 258 9.67 -21.13 -5.88
CA MET A 258 9.19 -19.95 -6.58
C MET A 258 8.90 -20.19 -8.08
N ASP A 259 9.77 -20.90 -8.79
CA ASP A 259 9.62 -21.29 -10.22
C ASP A 259 8.32 -22.10 -10.46
N VAL A 260 7.83 -22.82 -9.46
CA VAL A 260 6.56 -23.56 -9.52
C VAL A 260 5.38 -22.70 -9.04
N LEU A 261 5.49 -22.03 -7.89
CA LEU A 261 4.39 -21.25 -7.31
C LEU A 261 3.97 -20.06 -8.20
N VAL A 262 4.92 -19.40 -8.88
CA VAL A 262 4.64 -18.27 -9.79
C VAL A 262 3.73 -18.66 -10.97
N GLN A 263 3.64 -19.96 -11.32
CA GLN A 263 2.77 -20.44 -12.40
C GLN A 263 1.27 -20.25 -12.08
N SER A 264 0.91 -20.20 -10.80
CA SER A 264 -0.45 -19.85 -10.34
C SER A 264 -0.76 -18.35 -10.39
N MET A 265 0.29 -17.50 -10.41
CA MET A 265 0.21 -16.06 -10.54
C MET A 265 0.24 -15.59 -12.00
N ASN A 266 0.50 -16.49 -12.96
CA ASN A 266 0.51 -16.18 -14.39
C ASN A 266 -0.80 -15.52 -14.83
N TYR A 267 -0.68 -14.39 -15.54
CA TYR A 267 -1.76 -13.52 -15.99
C TYR A 267 -2.89 -14.27 -16.75
N ASN A 268 -2.53 -15.31 -17.52
CA ASN A 268 -3.43 -16.05 -18.41
C ASN A 268 -4.01 -17.33 -17.78
N THR A 269 -3.55 -17.70 -16.57
CA THR A 269 -3.97 -18.92 -15.88
C THR A 269 -5.09 -18.63 -14.90
N PHE A 270 -6.24 -19.28 -15.05
CA PHE A 270 -7.38 -19.17 -14.14
C PHE A 270 -7.65 -20.51 -13.45
N PRO A 271 -7.06 -20.80 -12.27
CA PRO A 271 -7.36 -22.01 -11.50
C PRO A 271 -8.86 -22.07 -11.20
N GLY A 272 -9.52 -23.15 -11.62
CA GLY A 272 -10.99 -23.30 -11.62
C GLY A 272 -11.64 -23.31 -13.00
N LEU A 273 -11.01 -22.74 -14.05
CA LEU A 273 -11.57 -22.69 -15.41
C LEU A 273 -10.63 -23.27 -16.47
N LYS A 274 -11.18 -24.10 -17.37
CA LYS A 274 -10.44 -24.78 -18.45
C LYS A 274 -10.32 -23.91 -19.72
N ILE A 275 -10.08 -22.61 -19.55
CA ILE A 275 -10.19 -21.61 -20.63
C ILE A 275 -8.86 -20.97 -21.04
N ALA A 276 -7.72 -21.33 -20.44
CA ALA A 276 -6.46 -20.59 -20.60
C ALA A 276 -6.03 -20.36 -22.07
N GLN A 277 -6.20 -21.36 -22.96
CA GLN A 277 -5.86 -21.22 -24.38
C GLN A 277 -6.89 -20.36 -25.16
N PRO A 278 -8.23 -20.61 -25.09
CA PRO A 278 -9.23 -19.68 -25.64
C PRO A 278 -9.10 -18.24 -25.11
N TYR A 279 -8.85 -18.08 -23.81
CA TYR A 279 -8.62 -16.77 -23.17
C TYR A 279 -7.38 -16.09 -23.76
N THR A 280 -6.26 -16.79 -23.89
CA THR A 280 -5.03 -16.21 -24.49
C THR A 280 -5.26 -15.79 -25.94
N GLN A 281 -6.06 -16.53 -26.71
CA GLN A 281 -6.42 -16.15 -28.08
C GLN A 281 -7.31 -14.89 -28.14
N LEU A 282 -8.28 -14.77 -27.22
CA LEU A 282 -9.10 -13.55 -27.09
C LEU A 282 -8.25 -12.36 -26.62
N GLN A 283 -7.40 -12.54 -25.60
CA GLN A 283 -6.46 -11.54 -25.13
C GLN A 283 -5.59 -11.00 -26.28
N MET A 284 -4.89 -11.88 -27.02
CA MET A 284 -4.03 -11.46 -28.15
C MET A 284 -4.80 -10.70 -29.25
N TRP A 285 -6.13 -10.85 -29.33
CA TRP A 285 -6.97 -10.07 -30.21
C TRP A 285 -7.37 -8.73 -29.60
N PHE A 286 -7.85 -8.71 -28.35
CA PHE A 286 -8.25 -7.49 -27.64
C PHE A 286 -7.08 -6.56 -27.33
N ASP A 287 -5.90 -7.06 -26.94
CA ASP A 287 -4.67 -6.27 -26.73
C ASP A 287 -4.27 -5.44 -27.97
N LYS A 288 -4.75 -5.82 -29.16
CA LYS A 288 -4.53 -5.09 -30.42
C LYS A 288 -5.64 -4.10 -30.79
N TYR A 289 -6.89 -4.33 -30.37
CA TYR A 289 -8.07 -3.60 -30.85
C TYR A 289 -8.90 -2.89 -29.78
N ASP A 290 -8.96 -3.41 -28.55
CA ASP A 290 -9.55 -2.79 -27.35
C ASP A 290 -8.85 -3.34 -26.08
N PRO A 291 -7.71 -2.73 -25.68
CA PRO A 291 -6.96 -3.17 -24.49
C PRO A 291 -7.74 -2.99 -23.18
N GLU A 292 -8.64 -2.01 -23.10
CA GLU A 292 -9.49 -1.84 -21.92
C GLU A 292 -10.46 -3.01 -21.76
N PHE A 293 -11.02 -3.53 -22.86
CA PHE A 293 -11.84 -4.73 -22.82
C PHE A 293 -11.04 -5.95 -22.38
N CYS A 294 -9.75 -6.05 -22.75
CA CYS A 294 -8.89 -7.12 -22.23
C CYS A 294 -8.79 -7.08 -20.69
N THR A 295 -8.51 -5.89 -20.12
CA THR A 295 -8.51 -5.71 -18.65
C THR A 295 -9.87 -6.04 -18.03
N ARG A 296 -10.99 -5.54 -18.61
CA ARG A 296 -12.35 -5.84 -18.12
C ARG A 296 -12.66 -7.34 -18.16
N LEU A 297 -12.30 -8.02 -19.25
CA LEU A 297 -12.48 -9.47 -19.42
C LEU A 297 -11.68 -10.26 -18.39
N ARG A 298 -10.41 -9.90 -18.16
CA ARG A 298 -9.55 -10.53 -17.13
C ARG A 298 -10.18 -10.43 -15.74
N GLN A 299 -10.65 -9.24 -15.37
CA GLN A 299 -11.23 -8.98 -14.06
C GLN A 299 -12.52 -9.77 -13.84
N GLU A 300 -13.46 -9.73 -14.79
CA GLU A 300 -14.73 -10.45 -14.65
C GLU A 300 -14.52 -11.97 -14.68
N VAL A 301 -13.57 -12.50 -15.48
CA VAL A 301 -13.20 -13.93 -15.42
C VAL A 301 -12.58 -14.30 -14.06
N ALA A 302 -11.69 -13.47 -13.50
CA ALA A 302 -11.14 -13.69 -12.16
C ALA A 302 -12.22 -13.63 -11.06
N LYS A 303 -13.18 -12.71 -11.18
CA LYS A 303 -14.31 -12.50 -10.26
C LYS A 303 -15.30 -13.67 -10.31
N VAL A 304 -15.60 -14.19 -11.50
CA VAL A 304 -16.36 -15.44 -11.69
C VAL A 304 -15.65 -16.63 -11.02
N VAL A 305 -14.32 -16.71 -11.10
CA VAL A 305 -13.56 -17.75 -10.40
C VAL A 305 -13.65 -17.60 -8.88
N VAL A 306 -13.40 -16.41 -8.32
CA VAL A 306 -13.40 -16.21 -6.87
C VAL A 306 -14.80 -16.44 -6.27
N ALA A 307 -15.85 -15.86 -6.87
CA ALA A 307 -17.23 -16.12 -6.45
C ALA A 307 -17.63 -17.59 -6.66
N GLY A 308 -17.20 -18.19 -7.78
CA GLY A 308 -17.42 -19.59 -8.12
C GLY A 308 -16.74 -20.58 -7.17
N ASN A 309 -15.56 -20.27 -6.64
CA ASN A 309 -14.86 -21.12 -5.69
C ASN A 309 -15.60 -21.29 -4.34
N THR A 310 -16.53 -20.37 -4.04
CA THR A 310 -17.42 -20.44 -2.85
C THR A 310 -18.83 -20.96 -3.20
N SER A 311 -19.33 -20.72 -4.41
CA SER A 311 -20.74 -20.96 -4.78
C SER A 311 -20.97 -22.06 -5.83
N SER A 312 -19.93 -22.52 -6.54
CA SER A 312 -20.02 -23.53 -7.60
C SER A 312 -19.11 -24.73 -7.29
N PRO A 313 -19.67 -25.94 -7.14
CA PRO A 313 -18.87 -27.12 -6.81
C PRO A 313 -17.87 -27.48 -7.92
N ASP A 314 -18.18 -27.20 -9.19
CA ASP A 314 -17.29 -27.50 -10.32
C ASP A 314 -16.06 -26.58 -10.35
N ILE A 315 -16.24 -25.28 -10.13
CA ILE A 315 -15.14 -24.30 -10.06
C ILE A 315 -14.29 -24.59 -8.82
N HIS A 316 -14.91 -24.91 -7.69
CA HIS A 316 -14.18 -25.32 -6.48
C HIS A 316 -13.38 -26.62 -6.69
N ALA A 317 -13.96 -27.61 -7.36
CA ALA A 317 -13.29 -28.89 -7.65
C ALA A 317 -12.10 -28.74 -8.61
N GLU A 318 -12.24 -27.96 -9.69
CA GLU A 318 -11.10 -27.70 -10.60
C GLU A 318 -10.05 -26.76 -9.99
N THR A 319 -10.42 -25.86 -9.09
CA THR A 319 -9.48 -25.06 -8.29
C THR A 319 -8.68 -25.97 -7.35
N THR A 320 -9.36 -26.80 -6.55
CA THR A 320 -8.74 -27.79 -5.65
C THR A 320 -7.83 -28.77 -6.42
N LYS A 321 -8.23 -29.18 -7.63
CA LYS A 321 -7.45 -30.04 -8.53
C LYS A 321 -6.27 -29.31 -9.21
N PHE A 322 -6.32 -27.99 -9.37
CA PHE A 322 -5.15 -27.19 -9.72
C PHE A 322 -4.16 -27.17 -8.55
N SER A 323 -4.62 -26.75 -7.36
CA SER A 323 -3.79 -26.68 -6.15
C SER A 323 -3.14 -28.03 -5.82
N LYS A 324 -3.90 -29.13 -5.86
CA LYS A 324 -3.38 -30.49 -5.62
C LYS A 324 -2.29 -30.92 -6.62
N ARG A 325 -2.35 -30.46 -7.89
CA ARG A 325 -1.26 -30.74 -8.86
C ARG A 325 0.00 -29.96 -8.51
N MET A 326 -0.13 -28.68 -8.15
CA MET A 326 1.01 -27.84 -7.78
C MET A 326 1.65 -28.34 -6.47
N TYR A 327 0.83 -28.66 -5.46
CA TYR A 327 1.23 -29.33 -4.22
C TYR A 327 1.99 -30.63 -4.47
N ASN A 328 1.42 -31.57 -5.25
CA ASN A 328 2.07 -32.85 -5.56
C ASN A 328 3.42 -32.63 -6.27
N SER A 329 3.48 -31.68 -7.22
CA SER A 329 4.70 -31.37 -7.96
C SER A 329 5.82 -30.83 -7.06
N LEU A 330 5.47 -29.98 -6.08
CA LEU A 330 6.40 -29.49 -5.07
C LEU A 330 6.83 -30.61 -4.11
N TYR A 331 5.88 -31.23 -3.42
CA TYR A 331 6.15 -32.20 -2.34
C TYR A 331 6.94 -33.42 -2.86
N SER A 332 6.51 -34.04 -3.97
CA SER A 332 7.19 -35.21 -4.54
C SER A 332 8.54 -34.91 -5.21
N SER A 333 8.87 -33.62 -5.44
CA SER A 333 10.20 -33.22 -5.91
C SER A 333 11.12 -32.88 -4.74
N LEU A 334 10.63 -32.13 -3.76
CA LEU A 334 11.35 -31.83 -2.52
C LEU A 334 11.71 -33.11 -1.76
N LEU A 335 10.81 -34.10 -1.70
CA LEU A 335 11.08 -35.39 -1.04
C LEU A 335 12.28 -36.16 -1.63
N LYS A 336 12.67 -35.89 -2.90
CA LYS A 336 13.89 -36.48 -3.50
C LYS A 336 15.16 -35.87 -2.93
N ALA A 337 15.14 -34.57 -2.61
CA ALA A 337 16.26 -33.84 -2.01
C ALA A 337 16.25 -33.96 -0.47
N TYR A 338 15.07 -34.11 0.12
CA TYR A 338 14.81 -34.10 1.55
C TYR A 338 13.96 -35.31 1.99
N PRO A 339 14.46 -36.57 1.89
CA PRO A 339 13.66 -37.77 2.19
C PRO A 339 13.17 -37.88 3.65
N PHE A 340 13.67 -37.05 4.56
CA PHE A 340 13.20 -37.00 5.94
C PHE A 340 11.82 -36.32 6.10
N MET A 341 11.37 -35.54 5.12
CA MET A 341 10.08 -34.81 5.19
C MET A 341 8.90 -35.74 5.48
N GLU A 342 8.83 -36.90 4.80
CA GLU A 342 7.77 -37.89 5.00
C GLU A 342 7.76 -38.49 6.41
N LYS A 343 8.96 -38.72 6.98
CA LYS A 343 9.10 -39.21 8.36
C LYS A 343 8.70 -38.15 9.37
N HIS A 344 9.12 -36.90 9.15
CA HIS A 344 8.73 -35.75 9.96
C HIS A 344 7.20 -35.56 9.98
N ASP A 345 6.57 -35.51 8.80
CA ASP A 345 5.12 -35.32 8.66
C ASP A 345 4.29 -36.48 9.24
N THR A 346 4.87 -37.68 9.32
CA THR A 346 4.25 -38.86 9.98
C THR A 346 4.38 -38.81 11.51
N GLN A 347 5.45 -38.20 12.04
CA GLN A 347 5.74 -38.15 13.48
C GLN A 347 5.15 -36.89 14.15
N GLU A 348 5.14 -35.76 13.45
CA GLU A 348 4.64 -34.48 13.96
C GLU A 348 3.12 -34.54 14.20
N GLN A 349 2.72 -34.20 15.43
CA GLN A 349 1.34 -34.24 15.90
C GLN A 349 0.58 -32.95 15.57
N ASP A 350 1.29 -31.81 15.52
CA ASP A 350 0.71 -30.52 15.15
C ASP A 350 0.61 -30.42 13.61
N PRO A 351 -0.60 -30.46 13.01
CA PRO A 351 -0.74 -30.39 11.56
C PRO A 351 -0.18 -29.08 10.99
N ASN A 352 -0.05 -28.00 11.78
CA ASN A 352 0.48 -26.73 11.31
C ASN A 352 1.98 -26.75 11.01
N LYS A 353 2.72 -27.70 11.60
CA LYS A 353 4.18 -27.85 11.46
C LYS A 353 4.59 -28.90 10.41
N ARG A 354 3.64 -29.64 9.85
CA ARG A 354 3.91 -30.59 8.77
C ARG A 354 4.29 -29.84 7.50
N TYR A 355 5.34 -30.28 6.82
CA TYR A 355 5.82 -29.68 5.58
C TYR A 355 4.77 -29.76 4.47
N SER A 356 3.99 -30.84 4.42
CA SER A 356 2.80 -30.97 3.59
C SER A 356 1.80 -29.81 3.79
N THR A 357 1.47 -29.48 5.04
CA THR A 357 0.58 -28.34 5.34
C THR A 357 1.21 -26.99 5.00
N MET A 358 2.51 -26.80 5.27
CA MET A 358 3.23 -25.59 4.87
C MET A 358 3.21 -25.39 3.34
N ILE A 359 3.48 -26.45 2.57
CA ILE A 359 3.50 -26.40 1.09
C ILE A 359 2.08 -26.17 0.55
N SER A 360 1.04 -26.76 1.15
CA SER A 360 -0.36 -26.45 0.79
C SER A 360 -0.70 -24.96 0.99
N ARG A 361 -0.32 -24.38 2.13
CA ARG A 361 -0.51 -22.95 2.41
C ARG A 361 0.21 -22.05 1.40
N MET A 362 1.43 -22.38 1.00
CA MET A 362 2.13 -21.63 -0.06
C MET A 362 1.41 -21.74 -1.41
N VAL A 363 0.90 -22.92 -1.75
CA VAL A 363 0.11 -23.18 -2.98
C VAL A 363 -1.20 -22.39 -2.99
N GLU A 364 -1.91 -22.35 -1.87
CA GLU A 364 -3.15 -21.59 -1.66
C GLU A 364 -2.89 -20.09 -1.73
N GLN A 365 -1.87 -19.59 -1.03
CA GLN A 365 -1.49 -18.17 -1.03
C GLN A 365 -1.02 -17.69 -2.40
N ALA A 366 -0.20 -18.46 -3.12
CA ALA A 366 0.22 -18.14 -4.48
C ALA A 366 -0.98 -18.06 -5.45
N THR A 367 -1.93 -18.99 -5.31
CA THR A 367 -3.19 -19.00 -6.08
C THR A 367 -4.03 -17.75 -5.79
N TYR A 368 -4.15 -17.36 -4.51
CA TYR A 368 -4.88 -16.16 -4.08
C TYR A 368 -4.22 -14.85 -4.54
N ILE A 369 -2.88 -14.75 -4.44
CA ILE A 369 -2.10 -13.65 -5.03
C ILE A 369 -2.36 -13.53 -6.53
N GLY A 370 -2.43 -14.66 -7.25
CA GLY A 370 -2.80 -14.68 -8.65
C GLY A 370 -4.20 -14.10 -8.92
N TYR A 371 -5.21 -14.40 -8.09
CA TYR A 371 -6.53 -13.79 -8.22
C TYR A 371 -6.51 -12.28 -7.95
N ALA A 372 -5.78 -11.84 -6.93
CA ALA A 372 -5.60 -10.43 -6.61
C ALA A 372 -4.93 -9.64 -7.74
N ILE A 373 -3.87 -10.20 -8.33
CA ILE A 373 -3.18 -9.70 -9.53
C ILE A 373 -4.17 -9.60 -10.70
N ARG A 374 -4.89 -10.68 -11.01
CA ARG A 374 -5.88 -10.71 -12.11
C ARG A 374 -7.11 -9.83 -11.83
N GLY A 375 -7.28 -9.29 -10.62
CA GLY A 375 -8.28 -8.28 -10.28
C GLY A 375 -7.91 -6.83 -10.58
N GLN A 376 -6.63 -6.48 -10.77
CA GLN A 376 -6.20 -5.07 -10.89
C GLN A 376 -6.52 -4.45 -12.26
N GLU A 377 -6.69 -3.12 -12.32
CA GLU A 377 -6.83 -2.41 -13.61
C GLU A 377 -5.51 -2.44 -14.43
N VAL A 378 -4.38 -2.36 -13.72
CA VAL A 378 -3.03 -2.50 -14.27
C VAL A 378 -2.65 -3.96 -14.46
N GLU A 379 -1.72 -4.24 -15.38
CA GLU A 379 -1.10 -5.56 -15.48
C GLU A 379 0.01 -5.69 -14.43
N ILE A 380 0.05 -6.83 -13.74
CA ILE A 380 1.14 -7.18 -12.82
C ILE A 380 1.62 -8.57 -13.19
N ALA A 381 2.92 -8.72 -13.45
CA ALA A 381 3.52 -9.99 -13.82
C ALA A 381 4.90 -10.17 -13.17
N ALA A 382 5.30 -11.44 -13.00
CA ALA A 382 6.69 -11.78 -12.75
C ALA A 382 7.44 -11.72 -14.09
N ALA A 383 8.37 -10.77 -14.24
CA ALA A 383 9.13 -10.65 -15.47
C ALA A 383 10.23 -11.72 -15.56
N ALA A 384 10.52 -12.18 -16.77
CA ALA A 384 11.60 -13.12 -17.02
C ALA A 384 12.98 -12.44 -16.83
N VAL A 385 13.96 -13.21 -16.37
CA VAL A 385 15.36 -12.79 -16.18
C VAL A 385 16.26 -13.71 -17.03
N GLY A 386 17.20 -13.13 -17.76
CA GLY A 386 18.12 -13.84 -18.66
C GLY A 386 19.23 -14.59 -17.92
N GLU A 387 18.88 -15.70 -17.26
CA GLU A 387 19.85 -16.59 -16.61
C GLU A 387 21.02 -16.95 -17.55
N GLY A 388 22.25 -16.73 -17.09
CA GLY A 388 23.49 -16.95 -17.84
C GLY A 388 23.89 -15.84 -18.83
N THR A 389 23.06 -14.82 -19.07
CA THR A 389 23.28 -13.84 -20.15
C THR A 389 23.03 -12.38 -19.78
N GLU A 390 22.09 -12.10 -18.88
CA GLU A 390 21.71 -10.74 -18.49
C GLU A 390 22.67 -10.16 -17.42
N PRO A 391 23.11 -8.90 -17.56
CA PRO A 391 23.89 -8.21 -16.53
C PRO A 391 23.01 -7.75 -15.38
N LEU A 392 23.56 -7.69 -14.17
CA LEU A 392 22.85 -7.22 -12.98
C LEU A 392 22.40 -5.75 -13.10
N ASP A 393 21.09 -5.51 -13.15
CA ASP A 393 20.50 -4.18 -12.95
C ASP A 393 20.04 -3.98 -11.49
N LEU A 394 20.69 -3.04 -10.80
CA LEU A 394 20.37 -2.69 -9.41
C LEU A 394 19.03 -1.95 -9.25
N LYS A 395 18.35 -1.51 -10.32
CA LYS A 395 16.99 -0.94 -10.20
C LYS A 395 15.95 -2.04 -10.04
N THR A 396 16.02 -3.09 -10.84
CA THR A 396 15.06 -4.20 -10.86
C THR A 396 15.44 -5.38 -9.95
N MET A 397 16.73 -5.53 -9.61
CA MET A 397 17.26 -6.73 -8.94
C MET A 397 18.14 -6.40 -7.73
N ASN A 398 18.37 -7.42 -6.89
CA ASN A 398 19.39 -7.46 -5.83
C ASN A 398 20.15 -8.79 -5.90
N ASP A 399 21.48 -8.78 -5.75
CA ASP A 399 22.31 -9.98 -5.69
C ASP A 399 22.38 -10.59 -4.27
N ASP A 400 22.40 -11.93 -4.18
CA ASP A 400 22.41 -12.70 -2.93
C ASP A 400 23.72 -12.62 -2.13
N ASP A 401 24.83 -12.21 -2.76
CA ASP A 401 26.12 -11.95 -2.11
C ASP A 401 26.46 -10.46 -2.05
N GLY A 402 25.54 -9.58 -2.44
CA GLY A 402 25.72 -8.12 -2.39
C GLY A 402 26.58 -7.54 -3.52
N GLN A 403 26.79 -8.27 -4.62
CA GLN A 403 27.51 -7.75 -5.79
C GLN A 403 26.76 -6.56 -6.42
N THR A 404 27.53 -5.57 -6.90
CA THR A 404 26.99 -4.36 -7.56
C THR A 404 27.08 -4.41 -9.08
N SER A 405 27.77 -5.42 -9.63
CA SER A 405 27.82 -5.73 -11.07
C SER A 405 28.19 -7.20 -11.27
N GLY A 406 27.79 -7.77 -12.40
CA GLY A 406 28.01 -9.19 -12.70
C GLY A 406 27.11 -9.67 -13.84
N ILE A 407 27.27 -10.93 -14.24
CA ILE A 407 26.30 -11.65 -15.09
C ILE A 407 25.50 -12.61 -14.20
N ILE A 408 24.18 -12.58 -14.32
CA ILE A 408 23.26 -13.40 -13.53
C ILE A 408 23.48 -14.89 -13.88
N GLN A 409 23.79 -15.72 -12.89
CA GLN A 409 23.88 -17.18 -13.04
C GLN A 409 22.50 -17.81 -13.04
N PHE A 410 21.66 -17.45 -12.07
CA PHE A 410 20.26 -17.84 -11.99
C PHE A 410 19.46 -16.86 -11.13
N CYS A 411 18.15 -16.86 -11.36
CA CYS A 411 17.17 -16.03 -10.68
C CYS A 411 16.47 -16.85 -9.59
N VAL A 412 16.65 -16.46 -8.32
CA VAL A 412 16.05 -17.12 -7.15
C VAL A 412 14.57 -16.76 -7.02
N CYS A 413 14.26 -15.50 -7.31
CA CYS A 413 12.91 -14.97 -7.35
C CYS A 413 12.86 -13.90 -8.45
N PRO A 414 11.93 -14.00 -9.42
CA PRO A 414 11.77 -12.96 -10.45
C PRO A 414 11.32 -11.62 -9.83
N PRO A 415 11.56 -10.50 -10.53
CA PRO A 415 10.96 -9.22 -10.15
C PRO A 415 9.47 -9.23 -10.50
N PHE A 416 8.64 -8.69 -9.60
CA PHE A 416 7.24 -8.41 -9.89
C PHE A 416 7.12 -6.97 -10.36
N VAL A 417 6.55 -6.81 -11.55
CA VAL A 417 6.52 -5.57 -12.32
C VAL A 417 5.08 -5.18 -12.58
N VAL A 418 4.75 -3.91 -12.35
CA VAL A 418 3.49 -3.29 -12.74
C VAL A 418 3.70 -2.63 -14.10
N TYR A 419 2.84 -2.99 -15.06
CA TYR A 419 2.81 -2.41 -16.39
C TYR A 419 1.60 -1.49 -16.50
N GLY A 420 1.87 -0.21 -16.82
CA GLY A 420 0.88 0.84 -17.02
C GLY A 420 1.49 1.99 -17.83
N SER A 421 1.08 3.23 -17.55
CA SER A 421 1.68 4.42 -18.17
C SER A 421 3.17 4.62 -17.82
N ARG A 422 3.64 3.93 -16.77
CA ARG A 422 5.05 3.75 -16.41
C ARG A 422 5.24 2.28 -16.00
N ILE A 423 6.47 1.80 -16.10
CA ILE A 423 6.87 0.50 -15.58
C ILE A 423 7.36 0.71 -14.14
N GLU A 424 6.71 0.07 -13.17
CA GLU A 424 7.04 0.20 -11.75
C GLU A 424 7.40 -1.15 -11.15
N ILE A 425 8.46 -1.20 -10.35
CA ILE A 425 8.93 -2.46 -9.73
C ILE A 425 8.21 -2.62 -8.40
N LEU A 426 7.16 -3.44 -8.41
CA LEU A 426 6.39 -3.77 -7.22
C LEU A 426 7.27 -4.43 -6.17
N GLU A 427 8.13 -5.34 -6.63
CA GLU A 427 9.06 -6.06 -5.77
C GLU A 427 10.24 -6.58 -6.59
N LYS A 428 11.47 -6.36 -6.12
CA LYS A 428 12.68 -6.68 -6.87
C LYS A 428 12.94 -8.19 -7.01
N ALA A 429 13.73 -8.53 -8.03
CA ALA A 429 14.32 -9.84 -8.18
C ALA A 429 15.36 -10.11 -7.07
N ARG A 430 15.55 -11.40 -6.74
CA ARG A 430 16.74 -11.88 -6.02
C ARG A 430 17.47 -12.84 -6.95
N VAL A 431 18.73 -12.55 -7.23
CA VAL A 431 19.56 -13.28 -8.21
C VAL A 431 20.87 -13.71 -7.55
N LEU A 432 21.56 -14.68 -8.16
CA LEU A 432 22.98 -14.92 -7.92
C LEU A 432 23.77 -14.49 -9.15
N CYS A 433 24.77 -13.63 -8.97
CA CYS A 433 25.66 -13.18 -10.04
C CYS A 433 27.03 -13.86 -10.01
N SER A 434 27.64 -13.98 -11.19
CA SER A 434 29.09 -14.13 -11.36
C SER A 434 29.71 -12.73 -11.42
N PRO A 435 30.89 -12.51 -10.81
CA PRO A 435 31.73 -11.37 -11.16
C PRO A 435 31.98 -11.36 -12.67
N LEU A 436 32.00 -10.17 -13.28
CA LEU A 436 32.46 -10.02 -14.67
C LEU A 436 33.93 -10.45 -14.75
N PRO A 437 34.35 -11.20 -15.78
CA PRO A 437 35.76 -11.55 -15.96
C PRO A 437 36.57 -10.26 -16.11
N HIS A 438 37.60 -10.09 -15.28
CA HIS A 438 38.54 -8.99 -15.42
C HIS A 438 39.17 -9.04 -16.82
N LYS A 439 39.11 -7.93 -17.55
CA LYS A 439 39.91 -7.74 -18.76
C LYS A 439 41.37 -7.57 -18.37
N SER A 440 42.11 -8.67 -18.41
CA SER A 440 43.57 -8.76 -18.35
C SER A 440 44.21 -8.24 -19.62
#